data_AF-A0A2G6NT47-F1
#
_entry.id   AF-A0A2G6NT47-F1
#
_cell.length_a   1.000
_cell.length_b   1.000
_cell.length_c   1.000
_cell.angle_alpha   90.00
_cell.angle_beta   90.00
_cell.angle_gamma   90.00
#
_symmetry.space_group_name_H-M   'P 1'
#
loop_
_entity.id
_entity.type
_entity.pdbx_description
1 polymer ?
#
loop_
_entity_poly.entity_id
_entity_poly.type
_entity_poly.pdbx_seq_one_letter_code
_entity_poly.pdbx_strand_id
1 'polypeptide(L)'
;MPNDGRNAMISKDSRSLEILDAVVRLNIETGKPVSSGLVERFLQRAVSSATIRGVMKNLENAGYLHQPHTSAGRLPTDRGYRVFVD
;
A
#
# COMPACT_ATOMS: atom_id res chain seq x y z
N MET A 1 4.07 11.03 21.27
CA MET A 1 3.43 9.70 21.22
C MET A 1 2.22 9.82 20.32
N PRO A 2 2.08 8.95 19.30
CA PRO A 2 1.62 7.55 19.42
C PRO A 2 2.69 6.58 18.88
N ASN A 3 3.06 5.42 19.45
CA ASN A 3 2.40 4.30 20.12
C ASN A 3 1.47 3.44 19.25
N ASP A 4 2.05 2.75 18.27
CA ASP A 4 1.51 1.50 17.72
C ASP A 4 2.52 0.37 17.90
N GLY A 5 2.59 -0.14 19.14
CA GLY A 5 3.09 -1.48 19.38
C GLY A 5 1.99 -2.47 19.02
N ARG A 6 2.19 -3.25 17.95
CA ARG A 6 1.60 -4.58 17.69
C ARG A 6 1.97 -5.05 16.27
N ASN A 7 3.04 -5.85 16.16
CA ASN A 7 3.04 -7.18 15.53
C ASN A 7 4.48 -7.57 15.16
N ALA A 8 5.11 -8.39 16.00
CA ALA A 8 6.50 -8.82 15.89
C ALA A 8 6.68 -10.06 14.99
N MET A 9 5.87 -10.24 13.94
CA MET A 9 5.90 -11.45 13.11
C MET A 9 5.91 -11.23 11.59
N ILE A 10 6.37 -10.06 11.10
CA ILE A 10 6.70 -9.85 9.68
C ILE A 10 8.06 -9.14 9.54
N SER A 11 9.14 -9.89 9.80
CA SER A 11 10.53 -9.37 9.77
C SER A 11 11.16 -9.28 8.37
N LYS A 12 10.39 -9.27 7.28
CA LYS A 12 10.92 -8.89 5.96
C LYS A 12 9.84 -8.10 5.23
N ASP A 13 10.16 -6.85 4.90
CA ASP A 13 9.34 -5.89 4.13
C ASP A 13 8.31 -5.01 4.88
N SER A 14 8.70 -4.46 6.04
CA SER A 14 7.94 -3.38 6.73
C SER A 14 7.51 -2.25 5.80
N ARG A 15 8.31 -1.95 4.76
CA ARG A 15 7.99 -0.93 3.75
C ARG A 15 6.84 -1.33 2.82
N SER A 16 6.78 -2.59 2.43
CA SER A 16 5.72 -3.07 1.54
C SER A 16 4.38 -3.11 2.27
N LEU A 17 4.39 -3.48 3.56
CA LEU A 17 3.24 -3.38 4.44
C LEU A 17 2.79 -1.92 4.62
N GLU A 18 3.72 -1.02 4.90
CA GLU A 18 3.42 0.41 5.08
C GLU A 18 2.82 1.03 3.80
N ILE A 19 3.33 0.65 2.62
CA ILE A 19 2.76 1.07 1.33
C ILE A 19 1.39 0.45 1.11
N LEU A 20 1.20 -0.84 1.43
CA LEU A 20 -0.09 -1.51 1.31
C LEU A 20 -1.13 -0.87 2.24
N ASP A 21 -0.76 -0.58 3.48
CA ASP A 21 -1.59 0.08 4.49
C ASP A 21 -2.01 1.47 4.03
N ALA A 22 -1.07 2.28 3.56
CA ALA A 22 -1.36 3.59 2.97
C ALA A 22 -2.32 3.45 1.77
N VAL A 23 -2.11 2.49 0.88
CA VAL A 23 -2.99 2.25 -0.27
C VAL A 23 -4.41 1.87 0.18
N VAL A 24 -4.54 0.96 1.14
CA VAL A 24 -5.83 0.54 1.68
C VAL A 24 -6.55 1.71 2.33
N ARG A 25 -5.88 2.46 3.21
CA ARG A 25 -6.44 3.65 3.86
C ARG A 25 -6.89 4.70 2.86
N LEU A 26 -6.02 5.05 1.92
CA LEU A 26 -6.34 6.03 0.87
C LEU A 26 -7.51 5.57 0.01
N ASN A 27 -7.60 4.27 -0.29
CA ASN A 27 -8.71 3.73 -1.04
C ASN A 27 -10.03 3.78 -0.24
N ILE A 28 -10.02 3.43 1.05
CA ILE A 28 -11.18 3.51 1.94
C ILE A 28 -11.62 4.98 2.13
N GLU A 29 -10.68 5.88 2.36
CA GLU A 29 -10.94 7.29 2.67
C GLU A 29 -11.40 8.08 1.43
N THR A 30 -10.80 7.83 0.27
CA THR A 30 -11.13 8.56 -0.97
C THR A 30 -12.14 7.85 -1.86
N GLY A 31 -12.34 6.54 -1.68
CA GLY A 31 -13.14 5.69 -2.58
C GLY A 31 -12.57 5.60 -4.01
N LYS A 32 -11.32 6.03 -4.23
CA LYS A 32 -10.70 6.15 -5.56
C LYS A 32 -9.49 5.23 -5.71
N PRO A 33 -9.14 4.84 -6.96
CA PRO A 33 -7.94 4.05 -7.22
C PRO A 33 -6.69 4.83 -6.82
N VAL A 34 -5.81 4.17 -6.08
CA VAL A 34 -4.64 4.81 -5.46
C VAL A 34 -3.44 4.75 -6.40
N SER A 35 -2.84 5.91 -6.68
CA SER A 35 -1.64 6.03 -7.49
C SER A 35 -0.40 6.18 -6.62
N SER A 36 0.77 5.82 -7.15
CA SER A 36 2.04 5.85 -6.41
C SER A 36 2.38 7.24 -5.87
N GLY A 37 2.00 8.31 -6.59
CA GLY A 37 2.18 9.69 -6.12
C GLY A 37 1.23 10.09 -4.98
N LEU A 38 0.06 9.45 -4.88
CA LEU A 38 -0.87 9.68 -3.78
C LEU A 38 -0.37 9.02 -2.49
N VAL A 39 0.19 7.82 -2.61
CA VAL A 39 0.91 7.13 -1.53
C VAL A 39 2.15 7.91 -1.09
N GLU A 40 2.94 8.42 -2.05
CA GLU A 40 4.13 9.25 -1.77
C GLU A 40 3.77 10.46 -0.90
N ARG A 41 2.70 11.17 -1.27
CA ARG A 41 2.20 12.32 -0.50
C ARG A 41 1.65 11.93 0.86
N PHE A 42 0.98 10.78 0.96
CA PHE A 42 0.40 10.29 2.21
C PHE A 42 1.47 9.84 3.21
N LEU A 43 2.46 9.08 2.75
CA LEU A 43 3.56 8.61 3.60
C LEU A 43 4.50 9.76 4.03
N GLN A 44 4.48 10.90 3.33
CA GLN A 44 5.36 12.06 3.58
C GLN A 44 6.85 11.71 3.73
N ARG A 45 7.28 10.55 3.21
CA ARG A 45 8.66 10.08 3.29
C ARG A 45 9.43 10.47 2.04
N ALA A 46 10.75 10.51 2.18
CA ALA A 46 11.71 10.61 1.08
C ALA A 46 11.79 9.32 0.23
N VAL A 47 10.64 8.76 -0.16
CA VAL A 47 10.57 7.59 -1.04
C VAL A 47 10.05 8.06 -2.38
N SER A 48 10.86 7.94 -3.41
CA SER A 48 10.46 8.37 -4.75
C SER A 48 9.28 7.53 -5.26
N SER A 49 8.37 8.18 -5.98
CA SER A 49 7.29 7.54 -6.77
C SER A 49 7.74 6.28 -7.54
N ALA A 50 8.98 6.23 -8.05
CA ALA A 50 9.54 5.08 -8.75
C ALA A 50 9.70 3.84 -7.84
N THR A 51 10.18 4.03 -6.61
CA THR A 51 10.32 2.96 -5.63
C THR A 51 8.96 2.44 -5.18
N ILE A 52 8.02 3.35 -4.91
CA ILE A 52 6.64 2.98 -4.55
C ILE A 52 6.00 2.18 -5.68
N ARG A 53 6.18 2.60 -6.95
CA ARG A 53 5.69 1.85 -8.10
C ARG A 53 6.27 0.43 -8.16
N GLY A 54 7.56 0.27 -7.86
CA GLY A 54 8.21 -1.05 -7.78
C GLY A 54 7.61 -1.93 -6.69
N VAL A 55 7.43 -1.37 -5.49
CA VAL A 55 6.82 -2.09 -4.36
C VAL A 55 5.35 -2.43 -4.63
N MET A 56 4.56 -1.50 -5.15
CA MET A 56 3.17 -1.74 -5.57
C MET A 56 3.09 -2.86 -6.62
N LYS A 57 4.06 -2.95 -7.53
CA LYS A 57 4.13 -4.03 -8.53
C LYS A 57 4.44 -5.39 -7.90
N ASN A 58 5.29 -5.42 -6.86
CA ASN A 58 5.52 -6.63 -6.09
C ASN A 58 4.27 -7.06 -5.31
N LEU A 59 3.56 -6.10 -4.71
CA LEU A 59 2.28 -6.35 -4.02
C LEU A 59 1.20 -6.84 -4.99
N GLU A 60 1.19 -6.33 -6.22
CA GLU A 60 0.31 -6.80 -7.29
C GLU A 60 0.64 -8.24 -7.69
N ASN A 61 1.91 -8.56 -7.92
CA ASN A 61 2.36 -9.93 -8.20
C ASN A 61 2.05 -10.91 -7.07
N ALA A 62 2.09 -10.44 -5.82
CA ALA A 62 1.71 -11.24 -4.65
C ALA A 62 0.17 -11.39 -4.48
N GLY A 63 -0.62 -10.63 -5.26
CA GLY A 63 -2.08 -10.66 -5.26
C GLY A 63 -2.72 -9.80 -4.17
N TYR A 64 -2.00 -8.86 -3.58
CA TYR A 64 -2.51 -7.89 -2.59
C TYR A 64 -3.12 -6.64 -3.24
N LEU A 65 -2.60 -6.25 -4.41
CA LEU A 65 -3.10 -5.14 -5.21
C LEU A 65 -3.55 -5.64 -6.57
N HIS A 66 -4.49 -4.94 -7.18
CA HIS A 66 -4.90 -5.18 -8.55
C HIS A 66 -5.02 -3.86 -9.32
N GLN A 67 -4.52 -3.86 -10.55
CA GLN A 67 -4.67 -2.75 -11.48
C GLN A 67 -5.79 -3.08 -12.49
N PRO A 68 -6.98 -2.47 -12.37
CA PRO A 68 -8.10 -2.75 -13.27
C PRO A 68 -7.83 -2.26 -14.70
N HIS A 69 -7.08 -1.15 -14.86
CA HIS A 69 -6.65 -0.64 -16.15
C HIS A 69 -5.24 -0.06 -16.07
N THR A 70 -4.48 -0.13 -17.17
CA THR A 70 -3.11 0.40 -17.32
C THR A 70 -2.95 1.87 -16.92
N SER A 71 -4.05 2.65 -16.94
CA SER A 71 -4.11 4.06 -16.55
C SER A 71 -4.79 4.34 -15.19
N ALA A 72 -5.51 3.39 -14.61
CA ALA A 72 -6.40 3.63 -13.46
C ALA A 72 -5.82 3.07 -12.15
N GLY A 73 -4.77 3.69 -11.62
CA GLY A 73 -4.23 3.44 -10.27
C GLY A 73 -4.09 1.96 -9.85
N ARG A 74 -4.14 1.69 -8.55
CA ARG A 74 -4.26 0.35 -7.97
C ARG A 74 -5.37 0.33 -6.94
N LEU A 75 -6.04 -0.82 -6.86
CA LEU A 75 -7.05 -1.12 -5.87
C LEU A 75 -6.53 -2.23 -4.95
N PRO A 76 -6.78 -2.16 -3.64
CA PRO A 76 -6.53 -3.29 -2.76
C PRO A 76 -7.48 -4.44 -3.10
N THR A 77 -6.95 -5.66 -3.13
CA THR A 77 -7.77 -6.88 -3.25
C THR A 77 -8.19 -7.36 -1.87
N ASP A 78 -9.10 -8.34 -1.80
CA ASP A 78 -9.44 -9.03 -0.54
C ASP A 78 -8.22 -9.47 0.28
N ARG A 79 -7.12 -9.88 -0.38
CA ARG A 79 -5.89 -10.22 0.34
C ARG A 79 -5.22 -8.98 0.92
N GLY A 80 -5.17 -7.88 0.16
CA GLY A 80 -4.61 -6.62 0.64
C GLY A 80 -5.35 -6.10 1.88
N TYR A 81 -6.69 -6.18 1.85
CA TYR A 81 -7.53 -5.88 3.01
C TYR A 81 -7.27 -6.82 4.19
N ARG A 82 -7.11 -8.12 3.94
CA ARG A 82 -6.86 -9.09 5.01
C ARG A 82 -5.54 -8.85 5.73
N VAL A 83 -4.49 -8.47 5.00
CA VAL A 83 -3.18 -8.11 5.58
C VAL A 83 -3.22 -6.78 6.34
N PHE A 84 -4.10 -5.86 5.95
CA PHE A 84 -4.30 -4.61 6.68
C PHE A 84 -5.04 -4.80 8.02
N VAL A 85 -5.93 -5.80 8.10
CA VAL A 85 -6.75 -6.07 9.29
C VAL A 85 -6.06 -7.01 10.29
N ASP A 86 -5.06 -7.79 9.85
CA ASP A 86 -4.27 -8.73 10.68
C ASP A 86 -3.10 -8.04 11.43
#